data_AF-A0A973HRH5-F1
#
_entry.id   AF-A0A973HRH5-F1
#
_cell.length_a   1.000
_cell.length_b   1.000
_cell.length_c   1.000
_cell.angle_alpha   90.00
_cell.angle_beta   90.00
_cell.angle_gamma   90.00
#
_symmetry.space_group_name_H-M   'P 1'
#
loop_
_entity.id
_entity.type
_entity.pdbx_description
1 polymer ?
#
loop_
_entity_poly.entity_id
_entity_poly.type
_entity_poly.pdbx_seq_one_letter_code
_entity_poly.pdbx_strand_id
1 'polypeptide(L)'
;MTTNIAFETSGKPVYNAINGGIESMFTSAGKYSEAKFTFSAGQMRVWAVTSEPILSPILIKATTSKNQNSGHPYLLNLSIAVLKESGKIFAGTIPLEITITDSLRVKRFHLYRATKNGTCTISLKLAANDAIGKWTIRIKELLGETRIKQSINLEATRKMTALGMQFRKAVYFNGDDERIYRFFKNHQSVTIIIGSSIFARTAADHLIKYMKPYGIEFVIKDATQINNPRSLTKEEAATWVGLDYAGSGQIKPGAKNSLGHSGFDVKGPVIVIGNPEDNPVINYMVDKLYLPFIPVKNKFPGTGRGYLSWQRGAVGRMQDSLCLVAHDMDGMMEAAGSLFEIMAGMKFPSKNKVPVRSNIKAAIEATIPRKPPLMWKKVLADYAVKMQSLDGVVQVETKDGRAYSIDYKGNIFRMDAIEGKHGFLKEISTQSRYDDRLLKFCYNLGNAELYIYWGGYLEIIKENKVIYAKQLYQDITAVTLLSKYMIVALADGNIHSYKLKK
;
A
#
# COMPACT_ATOMS: atom_id res chain seq x y z
N MET A 1 -24.97 22.65 -24.95
CA MET A 1 -24.05 23.69 -25.48
C MET A 1 -23.33 23.10 -26.68
N THR A 2 -23.27 23.81 -27.80
CA THR A 2 -22.46 23.39 -28.96
C THR A 2 -21.25 24.29 -29.07
N THR A 3 -20.07 23.71 -29.28
CA THR A 3 -18.81 24.44 -29.36
C THR A 3 -17.89 23.83 -30.41
N ASN A 4 -17.03 24.65 -30.99
CA ASN A 4 -15.95 24.21 -31.87
C ASN A 4 -14.67 24.14 -31.03
N ILE A 5 -13.94 23.03 -31.16
CA ILE A 5 -12.68 22.80 -30.45
C ILE A 5 -11.60 22.61 -31.51
N ALA A 6 -10.49 23.32 -31.34
CA ALA A 6 -9.34 23.24 -32.22
C ALA A 6 -8.08 22.98 -31.38
N PHE A 7 -7.24 22.05 -31.82
CA PHE A 7 -5.92 21.80 -31.24
C PHE A 7 -4.84 22.07 -32.27
N GLU A 8 -3.77 22.76 -31.90
CA GLU A 8 -2.56 22.77 -32.70
C GLU A 8 -1.92 21.38 -32.62
N THR A 9 -2.00 20.64 -33.72
CA THR A 9 -1.58 19.23 -33.77
C THR A 9 -0.42 19.00 -34.71
N SER A 10 -0.26 19.85 -35.74
CA SER A 10 0.72 19.65 -36.81
C SER A 10 0.66 18.23 -37.39
N GLY A 11 -0.56 17.73 -37.64
CA GLY A 11 -0.84 16.39 -38.16
C GLY A 11 -0.81 15.24 -37.13
N LYS A 12 -0.55 15.52 -35.85
CA LYS A 12 -0.55 14.51 -34.78
C LYS A 12 -1.98 14.10 -34.39
N PRO A 13 -2.19 12.85 -33.97
CA PRO A 13 -3.50 12.38 -33.54
C PRO A 13 -3.95 13.07 -32.24
N VAL A 14 -5.26 13.35 -32.15
CA VAL A 14 -5.94 13.73 -30.92
C VAL A 14 -6.50 12.46 -30.29
N TYR A 15 -6.12 12.15 -29.05
CA TYR A 15 -6.60 10.97 -28.32
C TYR A 15 -7.80 11.30 -27.45
N ASN A 16 -8.77 10.38 -27.37
CA ASN A 16 -9.82 10.44 -26.37
C ASN A 16 -9.26 9.93 -25.03
N ALA A 17 -9.00 10.85 -24.08
CA ALA A 17 -8.29 10.50 -22.84
C ALA A 17 -9.18 9.74 -21.82
N ILE A 18 -10.49 9.67 -22.06
CA ILE A 18 -11.44 8.93 -21.20
C ILE A 18 -11.67 7.52 -21.74
N ASN A 19 -11.99 7.42 -23.04
CA ASN A 19 -12.36 6.15 -23.66
C ASN A 19 -11.17 5.40 -24.29
N GLY A 20 -10.06 6.09 -24.50
CA GLY A 20 -8.96 5.64 -25.32
C GLY A 20 -9.25 5.72 -26.82
N GLY A 21 -8.20 5.59 -27.60
CA GLY A 21 -8.22 5.63 -29.06
C GLY A 21 -8.04 7.03 -29.62
N ILE A 22 -7.84 7.09 -30.93
CA ILE A 22 -7.84 8.34 -31.70
C ILE A 22 -9.29 8.83 -31.80
N GLU A 23 -9.53 10.11 -31.49
CA GLU A 23 -10.83 10.75 -31.62
C GLU A 23 -11.10 11.06 -33.09
N SER A 24 -11.94 10.25 -33.73
CA SER A 24 -12.20 10.34 -35.18
C SER A 24 -12.99 11.58 -35.59
N MET A 25 -13.62 12.29 -34.64
CA MET A 25 -14.37 13.52 -34.97
C MET A 25 -13.46 14.71 -35.28
N PHE A 26 -12.19 14.67 -34.88
CA PHE A 26 -11.20 15.67 -35.26
C PHE A 26 -10.74 15.44 -36.70
N THR A 27 -10.94 16.44 -37.54
CA THR A 27 -10.43 16.47 -38.92
C THR A 27 -9.21 17.38 -39.00
N SER A 28 -8.17 16.93 -39.71
CA SER A 28 -6.97 17.73 -39.94
C SER A 28 -7.28 18.93 -40.85
N ALA A 29 -6.95 20.13 -40.38
CA ALA A 29 -7.09 21.39 -41.08
C ALA A 29 -5.74 22.14 -41.03
N GLY A 30 -4.76 21.65 -41.80
CA GLY A 30 -3.41 22.20 -41.84
C GLY A 30 -2.66 22.04 -40.52
N LYS A 31 -2.38 23.14 -39.82
CA LYS A 31 -1.69 23.15 -38.51
C LYS A 31 -2.58 22.66 -37.37
N TYR A 32 -3.89 22.77 -37.54
CA TYR A 32 -4.88 22.47 -36.50
C TYR A 32 -5.63 21.17 -36.80
N SER A 33 -6.15 20.55 -35.75
CA SER A 33 -7.21 19.55 -35.84
C SER A 33 -8.45 20.13 -35.19
N GLU A 34 -9.57 20.15 -35.91
CA GLU A 34 -10.80 20.80 -35.47
C GLU A 34 -11.98 19.84 -35.45
N ALA A 35 -12.89 20.05 -34.50
CA ALA A 35 -14.13 19.31 -34.39
C ALA A 35 -15.22 20.14 -33.71
N LYS A 36 -16.47 19.89 -34.11
CA LYS A 36 -17.66 20.46 -33.49
C LYS A 36 -18.28 19.44 -32.54
N PHE A 37 -18.44 19.83 -31.27
CA PHE A 37 -19.04 18.98 -30.24
C PHE A 37 -20.28 19.63 -29.65
N THR A 38 -21.25 18.79 -29.32
CA THR A 38 -22.39 19.17 -28.49
C THR A 38 -22.24 18.49 -27.14
N PHE A 39 -22.35 19.29 -26.09
CA PHE A 39 -22.28 18.85 -24.70
C PHE A 39 -23.65 19.00 -24.06
N SER A 40 -24.11 17.90 -23.47
CA SER A 40 -25.22 17.86 -22.54
C SER A 40 -24.83 18.47 -21.18
N ALA A 41 -25.81 18.90 -20.38
CA ALA A 41 -25.55 19.43 -19.04
C ALA A 41 -24.76 18.42 -18.18
N GLY A 42 -23.63 18.86 -17.62
CA GLY A 42 -22.72 18.03 -16.81
C GLY A 42 -21.80 17.09 -17.60
N GLN A 43 -21.92 17.03 -18.94
CA GLN A 43 -21.06 16.18 -19.75
C GLN A 43 -19.66 16.77 -19.88
N MET A 44 -18.65 15.96 -19.60
CA MET A 44 -17.25 16.33 -19.77
C MET A 44 -16.57 15.39 -20.77
N ARG A 45 -15.69 15.95 -21.59
CA ARG A 45 -14.78 15.19 -22.46
C ARG A 45 -13.36 15.66 -22.19
N VAL A 46 -12.41 14.74 -22.28
CA VAL A 46 -10.99 15.03 -22.11
C VAL A 46 -10.26 14.45 -23.29
N TRP A 47 -9.41 15.28 -23.90
CA TRP A 47 -8.56 14.88 -25.01
C TRP A 47 -7.10 15.10 -24.65
N ALA A 48 -6.22 14.36 -25.32
CA ALA A 48 -4.79 14.51 -25.19
C ALA A 48 -4.16 14.66 -26.58
N VAL A 49 -3.24 15.60 -26.70
CA VAL A 49 -2.32 15.71 -27.85
C VAL A 49 -0.92 15.49 -27.30
N THR A 50 -0.21 14.53 -27.88
CA THR A 50 1.15 14.19 -27.46
C THR A 50 2.19 14.86 -28.35
N SER A 51 3.41 15.03 -27.83
CA SER A 51 4.52 15.60 -28.60
C SER A 51 4.87 14.75 -29.84
N GLU A 52 4.68 13.44 -29.75
CA GLU A 52 4.83 12.44 -30.81
C GLU A 52 3.72 11.38 -30.65
N PRO A 53 3.29 10.68 -31.71
CA PRO A 53 2.34 9.58 -31.61
C PRO A 53 2.81 8.48 -30.65
N ILE A 54 1.86 7.85 -29.95
CA ILE A 54 2.13 6.70 -29.08
C ILE A 54 2.08 5.48 -29.98
N LEU A 55 3.21 4.78 -30.11
CA LEU A 55 3.30 3.57 -30.92
C LEU A 55 3.49 2.31 -30.09
N SER A 56 3.14 1.17 -30.71
CA SER A 56 3.49 -0.16 -30.22
C SER A 56 4.93 -0.45 -30.64
N PRO A 57 5.82 -0.99 -29.76
CA PRO A 57 5.48 -1.77 -28.57
C PRO A 57 5.67 -1.05 -27.23
N ILE A 58 4.82 -1.44 -26.27
CA ILE A 58 5.10 -1.30 -24.84
C ILE A 58 6.14 -2.38 -24.48
N LEU A 59 7.20 -2.04 -23.77
CA LEU A 59 8.13 -3.02 -23.22
C LEU A 59 7.74 -3.38 -21.79
N ILE A 60 7.77 -4.67 -21.45
CA ILE A 60 7.55 -5.16 -20.09
C ILE A 60 8.69 -6.08 -19.69
N LYS A 61 9.22 -5.84 -18.51
CA LYS A 61 10.04 -6.79 -17.77
C LYS A 61 9.34 -7.13 -16.46
N ALA A 62 8.95 -8.39 -16.31
CA ALA A 62 8.37 -8.93 -15.09
C ALA A 62 9.33 -9.93 -14.46
N THR A 63 9.64 -9.75 -13.18
CA THR A 63 10.48 -10.68 -12.42
C THR A 63 9.88 -10.94 -11.05
N THR A 64 10.07 -12.15 -10.54
CA THR A 64 9.72 -12.50 -9.17
C THR A 64 10.99 -12.55 -8.33
N SER A 65 10.98 -11.91 -7.17
CA SER A 65 12.05 -12.04 -6.18
C SER A 65 11.49 -12.57 -4.86
N LYS A 66 12.31 -13.30 -4.10
CA LYS A 66 11.97 -13.70 -2.74
C LYS A 66 12.12 -12.50 -1.82
N ASN A 67 11.19 -12.35 -0.88
CA ASN A 67 11.21 -11.31 0.12
C ASN A 67 11.15 -11.97 1.51
N GLN A 68 12.29 -11.96 2.20
CA GLN A 68 12.45 -12.64 3.48
C GLN A 68 12.07 -11.78 4.69
N ASN A 69 11.67 -10.51 4.48
CA ASN A 69 11.58 -9.53 5.56
C ASN A 69 10.17 -8.99 5.84
N SER A 70 9.13 -9.40 5.08
CA SER A 70 7.85 -8.65 5.06
C SER A 70 6.57 -9.45 5.27
N GLY A 71 6.64 -10.71 5.75
CA GLY A 71 5.45 -11.58 5.85
C GLY A 71 4.87 -12.03 4.50
N HIS A 72 5.33 -11.44 3.39
CA HIS A 72 5.03 -11.84 2.01
C HIS A 72 6.30 -12.46 1.38
N PRO A 73 6.31 -13.76 1.06
CA PRO A 73 7.52 -14.45 0.64
C PRO A 73 7.98 -14.07 -0.77
N TYR A 74 7.11 -13.46 -1.59
CA TYR A 74 7.47 -13.01 -2.93
C TYR A 74 7.06 -11.57 -3.19
N LEU A 75 7.88 -10.91 -3.99
CA LEU A 75 7.56 -9.68 -4.69
C LEU A 75 7.50 -9.97 -6.19
N LEU A 76 6.41 -9.56 -6.82
CA LEU A 76 6.34 -9.42 -8.26
C LEU A 76 6.76 -8.00 -8.62
N ASN A 77 7.93 -7.89 -9.23
CA ASN A 77 8.46 -6.62 -9.73
C ASN A 77 8.14 -6.49 -11.21
N LEU A 78 7.49 -5.38 -11.56
CA LEU A 78 7.12 -5.03 -12.92
C LEU A 78 7.83 -3.74 -13.29
N SER A 79 8.54 -3.74 -14.40
CA SER A 79 9.08 -2.55 -15.05
C SER A 79 8.48 -2.46 -16.45
N ILE A 80 7.87 -1.32 -16.74
CA ILE A 80 7.12 -1.05 -17.95
C ILE A 80 7.71 0.19 -18.59
N ALA A 81 7.92 0.16 -19.91
CA ALA A 81 8.32 1.33 -20.68
C ALA A 81 7.42 1.49 -21.91
N VAL A 82 6.96 2.72 -22.15
CA VAL A 82 6.19 3.08 -23.36
C VAL A 82 7.14 3.72 -24.35
N LEU A 83 7.12 3.28 -25.59
CA LEU A 83 7.99 3.79 -26.64
C LEU A 83 7.25 4.77 -27.56
N LYS A 84 8.01 5.67 -28.16
CA LYS A 84 7.59 6.55 -29.25
C LYS A 84 7.80 5.86 -30.61
N GLU A 85 7.32 6.48 -31.68
CA GLU A 85 7.58 6.07 -33.07
C GLU A 85 9.06 5.81 -33.38
N SER A 86 9.93 6.67 -32.86
CA SER A 86 11.38 6.57 -33.03
C SER A 86 12.02 5.38 -32.30
N GLY A 87 11.24 4.54 -31.58
CA GLY A 87 11.74 3.45 -30.75
C GLY A 87 12.36 3.90 -29.42
N LYS A 88 12.44 5.21 -29.16
CA LYS A 88 12.90 5.79 -27.89
C LYS A 88 11.80 5.76 -26.83
N ILE A 89 12.16 5.88 -25.56
CA ILE A 89 11.20 5.98 -24.46
C ILE A 89 10.36 7.26 -24.61
N PHE A 90 9.05 7.15 -24.41
CA PHE A 90 8.13 8.26 -24.44
C PHE A 90 8.35 9.20 -23.26
N ALA A 91 8.84 10.41 -23.50
CA ALA A 91 9.14 11.37 -22.43
C ALA A 91 7.88 12.07 -21.90
N GLY A 92 6.96 11.31 -21.29
CA GLY A 92 5.73 11.83 -20.71
C GLY A 92 4.96 10.82 -19.86
N THR A 93 3.83 11.27 -19.33
CA THR A 93 2.95 10.50 -18.44
C THR A 93 1.85 9.83 -19.26
N ILE A 94 1.87 8.51 -19.28
CA ILE A 94 0.97 7.67 -20.06
C ILE A 94 0.16 6.78 -19.11
N PRO A 95 -1.18 6.85 -19.12
CA PRO A 95 -2.03 6.05 -18.25
C PRO A 95 -2.09 4.57 -18.68
N LEU A 96 -1.93 3.66 -17.73
CA LEU A 96 -1.83 2.22 -17.92
C LEU A 96 -2.89 1.49 -17.10
N GLU A 97 -3.57 0.52 -17.72
CA GLU A 97 -4.33 -0.52 -17.05
C GLU A 97 -3.49 -1.81 -16.99
N ILE A 98 -3.28 -2.31 -15.77
CA ILE A 98 -2.46 -3.49 -15.50
C ILE A 98 -3.36 -4.54 -14.88
N THR A 99 -3.48 -5.68 -15.55
CA THR A 99 -4.25 -6.83 -15.07
C THR A 99 -3.33 -8.03 -14.90
N ILE A 100 -3.33 -8.61 -13.72
CA ILE A 100 -2.53 -9.80 -13.39
C ILE A 100 -3.49 -10.93 -13.04
N THR A 101 -3.32 -12.04 -13.75
CA THR A 101 -4.15 -13.24 -13.61
C THR A 101 -3.26 -14.40 -13.22
N ASP A 102 -3.64 -15.14 -12.18
CA ASP A 102 -2.90 -16.33 -11.75
C ASP A 102 -3.13 -17.54 -12.67
N SER A 103 -2.48 -18.66 -12.34
CA SER A 103 -2.61 -19.93 -13.06
C SER A 103 -4.01 -20.54 -13.00
N LEU A 104 -4.80 -20.22 -11.97
CA LEU A 104 -6.20 -20.63 -11.81
C LEU A 104 -7.16 -19.70 -12.55
N ARG A 105 -6.65 -18.73 -13.33
CA ARG A 105 -7.41 -17.74 -14.09
C ARG A 105 -8.11 -16.68 -13.24
N VAL A 106 -7.75 -16.56 -11.96
CA VAL A 106 -8.28 -15.54 -11.06
C VAL A 106 -7.54 -14.23 -11.28
N LYS A 107 -8.27 -13.13 -11.40
CA LYS A 107 -7.67 -11.79 -11.44
C LYS A 107 -7.20 -11.42 -10.03
N ARG A 108 -5.89 -11.42 -9.81
CA ARG A 108 -5.26 -11.08 -8.51
C ARG A 108 -5.08 -9.58 -8.34
N PHE A 109 -4.72 -8.90 -9.43
CA PHE A 109 -4.53 -7.46 -9.43
C PHE A 109 -5.20 -6.82 -10.64
N HIS A 110 -5.85 -5.69 -10.39
CA HIS A 110 -6.38 -4.78 -11.41
C HIS A 110 -6.00 -3.37 -10.99
N LEU A 111 -4.99 -2.80 -11.65
CA LEU A 111 -4.37 -1.55 -11.23
C LEU A 111 -4.45 -0.54 -12.37
N TYR A 112 -4.70 0.71 -12.01
CA TYR A 112 -4.52 1.87 -12.87
C TYR A 112 -3.29 2.64 -12.38
N ARG A 113 -2.32 2.85 -13.25
CA ARG A 113 -1.07 3.58 -12.96
C ARG A 113 -0.75 4.50 -14.13
N ALA A 114 0.22 5.38 -13.95
CA ALA A 114 0.76 6.15 -15.06
C ALA A 114 2.28 6.00 -15.09
N THR A 115 2.86 6.14 -16.27
CA THR A 115 4.31 6.27 -16.40
C THR A 115 4.79 7.61 -15.82
N LYS A 116 6.02 7.63 -15.32
CA LYS A 116 6.80 8.84 -15.05
C LYS A 116 7.91 8.88 -16.10
N ASN A 117 7.87 9.86 -16.99
CA ASN A 117 8.80 9.97 -18.13
C ASN A 117 8.89 8.67 -18.95
N GLY A 118 7.73 8.09 -19.27
CA GLY A 118 7.65 6.89 -20.11
C GLY A 118 7.88 5.56 -19.43
N THR A 119 8.26 5.55 -18.15
CA THR A 119 8.51 4.32 -17.40
C THR A 119 7.58 4.17 -16.20
N CYS A 120 7.20 2.94 -15.84
CA CYS A 120 6.43 2.64 -14.64
C CYS A 120 7.05 1.41 -13.95
N THR A 121 7.40 1.54 -12.68
CA THR A 121 7.90 0.41 -11.87
C THR A 121 6.97 0.16 -10.70
N ILE A 122 6.60 -1.10 -10.49
CA ILE A 122 5.65 -1.52 -9.46
C ILE A 122 6.20 -2.77 -8.78
N SER A 123 6.08 -2.82 -7.45
CA SER A 123 6.35 -4.03 -6.67
C SER A 123 5.07 -4.47 -5.98
N LEU A 124 4.63 -5.69 -6.26
CA LEU A 124 3.40 -6.27 -5.73
C LEU A 124 3.73 -7.42 -4.79
N LYS A 125 3.15 -7.37 -3.59
CA LYS A 125 3.30 -8.41 -2.58
C LYS A 125 2.41 -9.60 -2.93
N LEU A 126 2.98 -10.79 -3.00
CA LEU A 126 2.24 -12.04 -3.21
C LEU A 126 2.14 -12.82 -1.90
N ALA A 127 1.03 -13.53 -1.72
CA ALA A 127 0.82 -14.40 -0.57
C ALA A 127 1.59 -15.71 -0.72
N ALA A 128 1.88 -16.38 0.40
CA ALA A 128 2.58 -17.66 0.39
C ALA A 128 1.77 -18.81 -0.23
N ASN A 129 0.44 -18.70 -0.16
CA ASN A 129 -0.51 -19.69 -0.66
C ASN A 129 -1.10 -19.31 -2.04
N ASP A 130 -0.59 -18.24 -2.68
CA ASP A 130 -1.00 -17.88 -4.03
C ASP A 130 -0.76 -19.05 -5.02
N ALA A 131 -1.59 -19.15 -6.05
CA ALA A 131 -1.58 -20.29 -6.95
C ALA A 131 -0.26 -20.39 -7.74
N ILE A 132 0.34 -21.57 -7.76
CA ILE A 132 1.62 -21.81 -8.46
C ILE A 132 1.41 -21.99 -9.96
N GLY A 133 2.46 -21.76 -10.75
CA GLY A 133 2.47 -21.97 -12.20
C GLY A 133 2.40 -20.67 -13.00
N LYS A 134 1.87 -20.75 -14.21
CA LYS A 134 1.93 -19.66 -15.19
C LYS A 134 0.95 -18.53 -14.86
N TRP A 135 1.49 -17.39 -14.45
CA TRP A 135 0.74 -16.15 -14.28
C TRP A 135 0.82 -15.32 -15.56
N THR A 136 -0.28 -14.63 -15.87
CA THR A 136 -0.41 -13.76 -17.04
C THR A 136 -0.50 -12.31 -16.59
N ILE A 137 0.39 -11.48 -17.10
CA ILE A 137 0.37 -10.03 -16.93
C ILE A 137 -0.08 -9.44 -18.26
N ARG A 138 -1.16 -8.64 -18.22
CA ARG A 138 -1.65 -7.87 -19.35
C ARG A 138 -1.54 -6.40 -19.02
N ILE A 139 -0.99 -5.64 -19.95
CA ILE A 139 -0.90 -4.19 -19.84
C ILE A 139 -1.57 -3.61 -21.06
N LYS A 140 -2.45 -2.64 -20.80
CA LYS A 140 -3.09 -1.80 -21.81
C LYS A 140 -2.66 -0.36 -21.51
N GLU A 141 -2.03 0.30 -22.47
CA GLU A 141 -1.94 1.76 -22.45
C GLU A 141 -3.31 2.31 -22.87
N LEU A 142 -3.82 3.28 -22.11
CA LEU A 142 -5.19 3.78 -22.21
C LEU A 142 -5.41 4.89 -23.25
N LEU A 143 -4.39 5.61 -23.75
CA LEU A 143 -4.60 6.60 -24.82
C LEU A 143 -4.59 5.95 -26.21
N GLY A 144 -3.52 5.27 -26.60
CA GLY A 144 -3.38 4.57 -27.88
C GLY A 144 -4.00 3.17 -27.92
N GLU A 145 -4.53 2.69 -26.79
CA GLU A 145 -5.13 1.34 -26.62
C GLU A 145 -4.22 0.15 -26.94
N THR A 146 -2.91 0.37 -27.03
CA THR A 146 -1.93 -0.69 -27.29
C THR A 146 -1.90 -1.69 -26.13
N ARG A 147 -1.75 -2.97 -26.46
CA ARG A 147 -1.80 -4.07 -25.48
C ARG A 147 -0.61 -4.98 -25.64
N ILE A 148 -0.07 -5.41 -24.51
CA ILE A 148 0.95 -6.44 -24.46
C ILE A 148 0.64 -7.43 -23.35
N LYS A 149 1.13 -8.65 -23.53
CA LYS A 149 0.99 -9.74 -22.59
C LYS A 149 2.35 -10.35 -22.32
N GLN A 150 2.68 -10.52 -21.04
CA GLN A 150 3.83 -11.31 -20.60
C GLN A 150 3.35 -12.42 -19.68
N SER A 151 4.10 -13.52 -19.61
CA SER A 151 3.86 -14.57 -18.64
C SER A 151 5.08 -14.75 -17.76
N ILE A 152 4.83 -15.07 -16.50
CA ILE A 152 5.85 -15.48 -15.54
C ILE A 152 5.43 -16.81 -14.92
N ASN A 153 6.39 -17.57 -14.42
CA ASN A 153 6.10 -18.80 -13.70
C ASN A 153 6.32 -18.55 -12.21
N LEU A 154 5.28 -18.68 -11.39
CA LEU A 154 5.39 -18.60 -9.94
C LEU A 154 5.69 -19.99 -9.38
N GLU A 155 6.83 -20.13 -8.72
CA GLU A 155 7.24 -21.38 -8.11
C GLU A 155 6.62 -21.58 -6.72
N ALA A 156 6.47 -22.85 -6.33
CA ALA A 156 5.97 -23.20 -5.00
C ALA A 156 6.96 -22.80 -3.90
N THR A 157 6.49 -22.08 -2.87
CA THR A 157 7.26 -21.96 -1.62
C THR A 157 7.03 -23.21 -0.77
N ARG A 158 7.86 -24.24 -0.95
CA ARG A 158 7.80 -25.44 -0.10
C ARG A 158 8.36 -25.21 1.31
N LYS A 159 9.05 -24.09 1.53
CA LYS A 159 9.68 -23.73 2.81
C LYS A 159 9.41 -22.26 3.09
N MET A 160 8.37 -21.97 3.87
CA MET A 160 8.36 -20.76 4.67
C MET A 160 9.01 -21.14 5.99
N THR A 161 10.31 -20.90 6.13
CA THR A 161 10.89 -20.73 7.47
C THR A 161 10.02 -19.69 8.16
N ALA A 162 9.33 -20.11 9.23
CA ALA A 162 8.19 -19.42 9.83
C ALA A 162 8.40 -17.90 9.90
N LEU A 163 7.88 -17.18 8.91
CA LEU A 163 8.01 -15.73 8.75
C LEU A 163 7.05 -14.95 9.69
N GLY A 164 6.55 -15.61 10.73
CA GLY A 164 5.46 -15.10 11.56
C GLY A 164 5.51 -15.48 13.03
N MET A 165 6.59 -16.06 13.55
CA MET A 165 6.70 -16.30 15.00
C MET A 165 7.88 -15.52 15.54
N GLN A 166 7.58 -14.30 15.98
CA GLN A 166 8.47 -13.50 16.79
C GLN A 166 9.03 -14.33 17.92
N PHE A 167 10.25 -13.99 18.24
CA PHE A 167 11.04 -14.57 19.29
C PHE A 167 11.18 -13.47 20.31
N ARG A 168 11.19 -13.84 21.59
CA ARG A 168 11.15 -12.89 22.71
C ARG A 168 12.40 -12.01 22.70
N LYS A 169 12.48 -11.00 21.86
CA LYS A 169 13.48 -9.96 21.97
C LYS A 169 13.14 -9.10 23.17
N ALA A 170 14.15 -8.48 23.75
CA ALA A 170 13.90 -7.33 24.57
C ALA A 170 13.07 -6.31 23.77
N VAL A 171 12.06 -5.72 24.42
CA VAL A 171 11.31 -4.62 23.82
C VAL A 171 12.25 -3.43 23.71
N TYR A 172 12.18 -2.65 22.64
CA TYR A 172 12.87 -1.37 22.53
C TYR A 172 12.10 -0.46 21.55
N PHE A 173 12.36 0.85 21.63
CA PHE A 173 11.71 1.82 20.76
C PHE A 173 12.29 1.79 19.35
N ASN A 174 11.49 2.07 18.32
CA ASN A 174 11.96 2.03 16.93
C ASN A 174 13.14 2.99 16.71
N GLY A 175 14.25 2.48 16.18
CA GLY A 175 15.50 3.22 15.97
C GLY A 175 16.48 3.19 17.15
N ASP A 176 16.11 2.64 18.31
CA ASP A 176 17.07 2.47 19.42
C ASP A 176 18.14 1.42 19.09
N ASP A 177 17.85 0.43 18.23
CA ASP A 177 18.83 -0.54 17.76
C ASP A 177 20.01 0.12 17.03
N GLU A 178 19.74 1.07 16.13
CA GLU A 178 20.80 1.81 15.44
C GLU A 178 21.60 2.68 16.42
N ARG A 179 20.94 3.29 17.42
CA ARG A 179 21.58 4.13 18.43
C ARG A 179 22.44 3.33 19.39
N ILE A 180 21.96 2.16 19.82
CA ILE A 180 22.70 1.18 20.62
C ILE A 180 23.93 0.69 19.84
N TYR A 181 23.78 0.36 18.56
CA TYR A 181 24.91 -0.03 17.73
C TYR A 181 25.97 1.09 17.62
N ARG A 182 25.53 2.33 17.39
CA ARG A 182 26.41 3.51 17.37
C ARG A 182 27.06 3.79 18.73
N PHE A 183 26.36 3.55 19.84
CA PHE A 183 26.90 3.71 21.20
C PHE A 183 28.19 2.89 21.35
N PHE A 184 28.16 1.60 21.02
CA PHE A 184 29.35 0.75 21.15
C PHE A 184 30.42 1.01 20.09
N LYS A 185 30.04 1.58 18.93
CA LYS A 185 31.04 2.05 17.95
C LYS A 185 31.83 3.26 18.47
N ASN A 186 31.17 4.14 19.21
CA ASN A 186 31.75 5.40 19.66
C ASN A 186 32.45 5.29 21.02
N HIS A 187 32.10 4.27 21.82
CA HIS A 187 32.51 4.16 23.21
C HIS A 187 33.20 2.81 23.47
N GLN A 188 34.50 2.84 23.76
CA GLN A 188 35.31 1.64 24.08
C GLN A 188 35.52 1.43 25.58
N SER A 189 35.14 2.40 26.42
CA SER A 189 35.19 2.29 27.88
C SER A 189 33.84 2.71 28.44
N VAL A 190 33.14 1.79 29.11
CA VAL A 190 31.74 1.94 29.52
C VAL A 190 31.57 1.56 30.99
N THR A 191 30.86 2.39 31.76
CA THR A 191 30.53 2.06 33.16
C THR A 191 29.20 1.30 33.21
N ILE A 192 29.18 0.12 33.84
CA ILE A 192 27.95 -0.64 34.12
C ILE A 192 27.48 -0.30 35.54
N ILE A 193 26.26 0.18 35.66
CA ILE A 193 25.58 0.52 36.90
C ILE A 193 24.58 -0.59 37.20
N ILE A 194 24.79 -1.33 38.28
CA ILE A 194 23.91 -2.46 38.64
C ILE A 194 23.01 -2.12 39.83
N GLY A 195 21.74 -2.56 39.75
CA GLY A 195 20.83 -2.61 40.90
C GLY A 195 21.21 -3.72 41.88
N SER A 196 20.49 -3.81 43.00
CA SER A 196 20.79 -4.77 44.08
C SER A 196 20.40 -6.22 43.78
N SER A 197 19.72 -6.50 42.67
CA SER A 197 19.29 -7.85 42.32
C SER A 197 20.40 -8.74 41.78
N ILE A 198 20.31 -10.05 42.08
CA ILE A 198 21.24 -11.06 41.60
C ILE A 198 21.25 -11.18 40.06
N PHE A 199 20.11 -10.93 39.41
CA PHE A 199 20.02 -10.98 37.95
C PHE A 199 20.68 -9.78 37.28
N ALA A 200 20.69 -8.60 37.90
CA ALA A 200 21.43 -7.44 37.37
C ALA A 200 22.94 -7.73 37.35
N ARG A 201 23.48 -8.30 38.44
CA ARG A 201 24.89 -8.71 38.49
C ARG A 201 25.22 -9.79 37.47
N THR A 202 24.39 -10.83 37.41
CA THR A 202 24.57 -11.95 36.46
C THR A 202 24.60 -11.46 35.01
N ALA A 203 23.69 -10.55 34.65
CA ALA A 203 23.64 -9.96 33.32
C ALA A 203 24.88 -9.09 33.01
N ALA A 204 25.35 -8.29 33.98
CA ALA A 204 26.57 -7.50 33.83
C ALA A 204 27.79 -8.41 33.57
N ASP A 205 27.97 -9.45 34.38
CA ASP A 205 29.08 -10.41 34.23
C ASP A 205 29.01 -11.13 32.86
N HIS A 206 27.81 -11.46 32.40
CA HIS A 206 27.59 -12.00 31.05
C HIS A 206 28.00 -11.02 29.95
N LEU A 207 27.55 -9.76 30.00
CA LEU A 207 27.92 -8.75 29.02
C LEU A 207 29.43 -8.58 28.95
N ILE A 208 30.10 -8.45 30.10
CA ILE A 208 31.55 -8.31 30.17
C ILE A 208 32.25 -9.50 29.51
N LYS A 209 31.83 -10.73 29.86
CA LYS A 209 32.41 -11.94 29.29
C LYS A 209 32.28 -11.99 27.77
N TYR A 210 31.10 -11.70 27.22
CA TYR A 210 30.84 -11.85 25.79
C TYR A 210 31.30 -10.66 24.95
N MET A 211 31.41 -9.47 25.54
CA MET A 211 31.83 -8.26 24.83
C MET A 211 33.34 -8.01 24.90
N LYS A 212 34.08 -8.71 25.78
CA LYS A 212 35.54 -8.67 25.86
C LYS A 212 36.26 -8.86 24.50
N PRO A 213 35.86 -9.81 23.61
CA PRO A 213 36.50 -9.97 22.30
C PRO A 213 36.33 -8.77 21.36
N TYR A 214 35.39 -7.86 21.65
CA TYR A 214 35.12 -6.66 20.86
C TYR A 214 35.92 -5.44 21.33
N GLY A 215 36.81 -5.61 22.32
CA GLY A 215 37.70 -4.55 22.81
C GLY A 215 37.04 -3.52 23.72
N ILE A 216 35.82 -3.77 24.18
CA ILE A 216 35.10 -2.86 25.09
C ILE A 216 35.51 -3.16 26.53
N GLU A 217 36.02 -2.14 27.21
CA GLU A 217 36.36 -2.17 28.64
C GLU A 217 35.14 -1.76 29.48
N PHE A 218 34.89 -2.51 30.55
CA PHE A 218 33.78 -2.26 31.45
C PHE A 218 34.26 -2.04 32.88
N VAL A 219 33.65 -1.07 33.56
CA VAL A 219 33.81 -0.85 34.99
C VAL A 219 32.45 -1.01 35.66
N ILE A 220 32.32 -1.93 36.60
CA ILE A 220 31.08 -2.11 37.36
C ILE A 220 31.05 -1.13 38.55
N LYS A 221 29.92 -0.47 38.75
CA LYS A 221 29.59 0.29 39.96
C LYS A 221 28.21 -0.09 40.47
N ASP A 222 28.05 -0.13 41.79
CA ASP A 222 26.73 -0.30 42.40
C ASP A 222 25.92 0.99 42.29
N ALA A 223 24.62 0.86 42.00
CA ALA A 223 23.74 2.02 41.85
C ALA A 223 23.69 2.89 43.11
N THR A 224 23.87 2.31 44.30
CA THR A 224 23.90 3.05 45.58
C THR A 224 25.12 3.96 45.70
N GLN A 225 26.26 3.59 45.11
CA GLN A 225 27.49 4.39 45.16
C GLN A 225 27.39 5.64 44.29
N ILE A 226 26.66 5.54 43.18
CA ILE A 226 26.53 6.62 42.20
C ILE A 226 25.25 7.43 42.35
N ASN A 227 24.34 7.05 43.25
CA ASN A 227 23.09 7.76 43.57
C ASN A 227 23.34 9.05 44.38
N ASN A 228 24.45 9.72 44.07
CA ASN A 228 24.83 10.99 44.63
C ASN A 228 24.94 12.01 43.47
N PRO A 229 24.65 13.29 43.73
CA PRO A 229 24.87 14.35 42.76
C PRO A 229 26.34 14.42 42.35
N ARG A 230 26.59 14.51 41.05
CA ARG A 230 27.93 14.75 40.52
C ARG A 230 28.52 16.04 41.11
N SER A 231 29.77 15.97 41.55
CA SER A 231 30.53 17.15 41.93
C SER A 231 30.92 17.97 40.69
N LEU A 232 30.59 19.26 40.69
CA LEU A 232 30.92 20.19 39.60
C LEU A 232 32.09 21.09 39.98
N THR A 233 33.00 21.36 39.04
CA THR A 233 34.00 22.42 39.21
C THR A 233 33.34 23.80 39.19
N LYS A 234 34.09 24.86 39.58
CA LYS A 234 33.59 26.24 39.50
C LYS A 234 33.21 26.63 38.07
N GLU A 235 34.01 26.22 37.09
CA GLU A 235 33.79 26.49 35.67
C GLU A 235 32.62 25.68 35.10
N GLU A 236 32.52 24.39 35.46
CA GLU A 236 31.38 23.56 35.06
C GLU A 236 30.09 24.16 35.61
N ALA A 237 30.02 24.48 36.90
CA ALA A 237 28.83 25.04 37.54
C ALA A 237 28.34 26.34 36.89
N ALA A 238 29.26 27.21 36.44
CA ALA A 238 28.93 28.47 35.77
C ALA A 238 28.27 28.28 34.39
N THR A 239 28.53 27.15 33.72
CA THR A 239 28.06 26.87 32.35
C THR A 239 27.08 25.70 32.28
N TRP A 240 26.82 25.04 33.40
CA TRP A 240 25.93 23.90 33.50
C TRP A 240 24.47 24.36 33.40
N VAL A 241 23.65 23.63 32.65
CA VAL A 241 22.21 23.91 32.51
C VAL A 241 21.33 22.86 33.17
N GLY A 242 21.95 21.83 33.78
CA GLY A 242 21.26 20.73 34.45
C GLY A 242 20.52 19.75 33.54
N LEU A 243 19.87 18.78 34.18
CA LEU A 243 18.87 17.90 33.57
C LEU A 243 17.47 18.54 33.68
N ASP A 244 17.21 19.15 34.83
CA ASP A 244 16.10 20.06 35.07
C ASP A 244 16.57 21.52 34.93
N TYR A 245 15.67 22.41 34.52
CA TYR A 245 15.95 23.84 34.47
C TYR A 245 16.18 24.38 35.90
N ALA A 246 17.40 24.81 36.18
CA ALA A 246 17.78 25.31 37.50
C ALA A 246 17.63 26.83 37.67
N GLY A 247 17.40 27.62 36.62
CA GLY A 247 17.52 29.08 36.68
C GLY A 247 18.97 29.57 36.86
N SER A 248 19.22 30.86 36.64
CA SER A 248 20.58 31.42 36.69
C SER A 248 21.16 31.41 38.11
N GLY A 249 22.40 30.93 38.27
CA GLY A 249 23.15 30.96 39.53
C GLY A 249 22.75 29.92 40.59
N GLN A 250 21.81 29.02 40.29
CA GLN A 250 21.35 28.00 41.26
C GLN A 250 22.23 26.75 41.30
N ILE A 251 23.02 26.49 40.24
CA ILE A 251 23.95 25.38 40.19
C ILE A 251 25.26 25.80 40.85
N LYS A 252 25.65 25.09 41.91
CA LYS A 252 26.79 25.44 42.75
C LYS A 252 27.98 24.52 42.49
N PRO A 253 29.22 24.97 42.69
CA PRO A 253 30.39 24.09 42.68
C PRO A 253 30.31 23.04 43.81
N GLY A 254 30.91 21.88 43.60
CA GLY A 254 30.93 20.75 44.54
C GLY A 254 29.73 19.80 44.39
N ALA A 255 29.56 18.90 45.37
CA ALA A 255 28.58 17.81 45.35
C ALA A 255 27.23 18.15 46.01
N LYS A 256 26.94 19.44 46.24
CA LYS A 256 25.73 19.90 46.96
C LYS A 256 24.51 20.15 46.07
N ASN A 257 24.60 19.87 44.76
CA ASN A 257 23.49 20.05 43.82
C ASN A 257 22.44 18.93 43.97
N SER A 258 21.25 19.08 43.39
CA SER A 258 20.33 17.95 43.23
C SER A 258 20.75 17.08 42.03
N LEU A 259 20.26 15.84 41.97
CA LEU A 259 20.44 14.98 40.79
C LEU A 259 19.87 15.61 39.52
N GLY A 260 18.74 16.32 39.62
CA GLY A 260 18.17 17.09 38.52
C GLY A 260 19.09 18.20 38.02
N HIS A 261 19.98 18.73 38.86
CA HIS A 261 20.89 19.81 38.49
C HIS A 261 22.26 19.33 38.02
N SER A 262 22.87 18.31 38.63
CA SER A 262 24.23 17.88 38.25
C SER A 262 24.31 16.49 37.60
N GLY A 263 23.23 15.71 37.62
CA GLY A 263 23.24 14.30 37.25
C GLY A 263 23.88 13.41 38.31
N PHE A 264 24.00 12.12 38.01
CA PHE A 264 24.58 11.11 38.89
C PHE A 264 26.12 11.19 38.91
N ASP A 265 26.74 10.71 39.98
CA ASP A 265 28.20 10.70 40.17
C ASP A 265 28.91 9.63 39.31
N VAL A 266 28.80 9.80 37.99
CA VAL A 266 29.39 8.95 36.97
C VAL A 266 29.66 9.78 35.73
N LYS A 267 30.86 9.64 35.15
CA LYS A 267 31.26 10.30 33.92
C LYS A 267 31.36 9.28 32.79
N GLY A 268 31.13 9.73 31.56
CA GLY A 268 31.25 8.90 30.36
C GLY A 268 30.03 8.05 30.04
N PRO A 269 30.10 7.19 29.03
CA PRO A 269 28.98 6.36 28.58
C PRO A 269 28.64 5.28 29.62
N VAL A 270 27.35 5.05 29.84
CA VAL A 270 26.87 4.13 30.89
C VAL A 270 25.85 3.12 30.41
N ILE A 271 25.86 1.94 31.04
CA ILE A 271 24.81 0.93 30.94
C ILE A 271 24.20 0.77 32.34
N VAL A 272 22.89 0.94 32.46
CA VAL A 272 22.14 0.81 33.71
C VAL A 272 21.33 -0.48 33.66
N ILE A 273 21.50 -1.37 34.64
CA ILE A 273 20.90 -2.71 34.66
C ILE A 273 20.10 -2.90 35.94
N GLY A 274 18.83 -3.31 35.84
CA GLY A 274 17.98 -3.60 36.99
C GLY A 274 16.48 -3.40 36.71
N ASN A 275 15.75 -2.96 37.72
CA ASN A 275 14.37 -2.48 37.64
C ASN A 275 14.20 -1.23 38.54
N PRO A 276 13.07 -0.51 38.44
CA PRO A 276 12.85 0.67 39.29
C PRO A 276 12.91 0.35 40.79
N GLU A 277 12.56 -0.87 41.21
CA GLU A 277 12.55 -1.25 42.62
C GLU A 277 13.95 -1.50 43.20
N ASP A 278 14.93 -1.89 42.38
CA ASP A 278 16.29 -2.27 42.80
C ASP A 278 17.40 -1.34 42.32
N ASN A 279 17.13 -0.44 41.38
CA ASN A 279 18.10 0.48 40.81
C ASN A 279 17.57 1.93 40.84
N PRO A 280 18.05 2.78 41.77
CA PRO A 280 17.57 4.15 41.92
C PRO A 280 17.75 5.03 40.68
N VAL A 281 18.73 4.71 39.82
CA VAL A 281 18.91 5.44 38.55
C VAL A 281 17.76 5.12 37.60
N ILE A 282 17.34 3.86 37.50
CA ILE A 282 16.18 3.46 36.68
C ILE A 282 14.91 4.09 37.24
N ASN A 283 14.73 4.10 38.56
CA ASN A 283 13.59 4.76 39.19
C ASN A 283 13.52 6.25 38.82
N TYR A 284 14.64 6.98 38.92
CA TYR A 284 14.72 8.37 38.51
C TYR A 284 14.37 8.56 37.01
N MET A 285 14.86 7.67 36.13
CA MET A 285 14.53 7.71 34.70
C MET A 285 13.04 7.52 34.44
N VAL A 286 12.36 6.70 35.23
CA VAL A 286 10.90 6.52 35.17
C VAL A 286 10.19 7.78 35.64
N ASP A 287 10.55 8.31 36.80
CA ASP A 287 9.93 9.50 37.41
C ASP A 287 10.05 10.73 36.50
N LYS A 288 11.18 10.86 35.78
CA LYS A 288 11.47 11.96 34.86
C LYS A 288 11.06 11.68 33.41
N LEU A 289 10.39 10.54 33.14
CA LEU A 289 9.90 10.15 31.82
C LEU A 289 10.99 10.07 30.73
N TYR A 290 12.22 9.69 31.11
CA TYR A 290 13.29 9.43 30.15
C TYR A 290 13.12 8.11 29.40
N LEU A 291 12.37 7.15 29.98
CA LEU A 291 12.09 5.87 29.34
C LEU A 291 10.86 5.99 28.43
N PRO A 292 10.95 5.57 27.16
CA PRO A 292 9.80 5.52 26.23
C PRO A 292 8.61 4.70 26.73
N PHE A 293 8.85 3.69 27.58
CA PHE A 293 7.83 2.86 28.19
C PHE A 293 8.06 2.77 29.70
N ILE A 294 6.99 2.79 30.48
CA ILE A 294 7.05 2.68 31.93
C ILE A 294 7.16 1.19 32.31
N PRO A 295 8.30 0.73 32.86
CA PRO A 295 8.41 -0.62 33.41
C PRO A 295 7.52 -0.75 34.65
N VAL A 296 6.68 -1.79 34.66
CA VAL A 296 5.76 -2.11 35.74
C VAL A 296 5.80 -3.61 35.96
N LYS A 297 6.15 -4.01 37.19
CA LYS A 297 6.20 -5.42 37.60
C LYS A 297 4.93 -6.16 37.21
N ASN A 298 5.09 -7.35 36.63
CA ASN A 298 4.01 -8.21 36.12
C ASN A 298 3.17 -7.62 34.95
N LYS A 299 3.50 -6.44 34.41
CA LYS A 299 2.77 -5.83 33.28
C LYS A 299 3.68 -5.56 32.09
N PHE A 300 4.77 -4.82 32.28
CA PHE A 300 5.71 -4.46 31.22
C PHE A 300 7.15 -4.45 31.76
N PRO A 301 8.15 -5.05 31.09
CA PRO A 301 8.08 -5.74 29.78
C PRO A 301 7.30 -7.07 29.78
N GLY A 302 6.92 -7.56 30.97
CA GLY A 302 6.25 -8.84 31.19
C GLY A 302 7.22 -9.94 31.62
N THR A 303 6.71 -11.02 32.19
CA THR A 303 7.54 -12.12 32.72
C THR A 303 8.39 -12.77 31.62
N GLY A 304 9.68 -12.99 31.89
CA GLY A 304 10.63 -13.56 30.96
C GLY A 304 10.91 -12.69 29.74
N ARG A 305 10.70 -11.38 29.85
CA ARG A 305 10.97 -10.40 28.77
C ARG A 305 11.87 -9.28 29.29
N GLY A 306 12.80 -8.87 28.44
CA GLY A 306 13.66 -7.71 28.67
C GLY A 306 13.11 -6.43 28.05
N TYR A 307 13.62 -5.29 28.49
CA TYR A 307 13.42 -3.98 27.90
C TYR A 307 14.77 -3.28 27.73
N LEU A 308 15.06 -2.83 26.51
CA LEU A 308 16.21 -2.00 26.18
C LEU A 308 15.74 -0.60 25.81
N SER A 309 16.48 0.40 26.26
CA SER A 309 16.29 1.77 25.78
C SER A 309 17.61 2.53 25.79
N TRP A 310 17.84 3.29 24.72
CA TRP A 310 18.92 4.27 24.67
C TRP A 310 18.36 5.65 25.04
N GLN A 311 19.11 6.39 25.86
CA GLN A 311 18.78 7.77 26.20
C GLN A 311 20.02 8.64 26.08
N ARG A 312 19.78 9.93 25.83
CA ARG A 312 20.80 10.96 25.96
C ARG A 312 20.33 11.96 26.99
N GLY A 313 21.17 12.21 28.01
CA GLY A 313 20.83 13.14 29.07
C GLY A 313 20.10 12.53 30.28
N ALA A 314 19.89 11.22 30.34
CA ALA A 314 19.13 10.62 31.45
C ALA A 314 19.95 10.44 32.73
N VAL A 315 21.27 10.24 32.60
CA VAL A 315 22.21 10.07 33.74
C VAL A 315 23.01 11.35 34.02
N GLY A 316 23.35 12.09 32.97
CA GLY A 316 24.09 13.35 33.06
C GLY A 316 23.97 14.15 31.78
N ARG A 317 24.27 15.45 31.82
CA ARG A 317 24.09 16.35 30.67
C ARG A 317 24.84 15.82 29.44
N MET A 318 24.12 15.65 28.33
CA MET A 318 24.64 15.18 27.03
C MET A 318 25.33 13.80 27.07
N GLN A 319 25.17 13.07 28.16
CA GLN A 319 25.77 11.75 28.38
C GLN A 319 24.86 10.67 27.80
N ASP A 320 25.44 9.75 27.03
CA ASP A 320 24.72 8.61 26.50
C ASP A 320 24.54 7.54 27.59
N SER A 321 23.34 6.98 27.68
CA SER A 321 23.03 5.86 28.56
C SER A 321 22.23 4.78 27.83
N LEU A 322 22.46 3.54 28.22
CA LEU A 322 21.65 2.38 27.85
C LEU A 322 21.00 1.81 29.10
N CYS A 323 19.72 1.47 29.04
CA CYS A 323 18.99 0.88 30.14
C CYS A 323 18.54 -0.54 29.79
N LEU A 324 18.83 -1.51 30.67
CA LEU A 324 18.39 -2.90 30.60
C LEU A 324 17.43 -3.12 31.77
N VAL A 325 16.15 -3.27 31.46
CA VAL A 325 15.10 -3.41 32.46
C VAL A 325 14.42 -4.76 32.37
N ALA A 326 14.33 -5.46 33.50
CA ALA A 326 13.50 -6.66 33.66
C ALA A 326 13.19 -6.91 35.14
N HIS A 327 12.09 -7.63 35.40
CA HIS A 327 11.64 -7.97 36.77
C HIS A 327 11.93 -9.43 37.16
N ASP A 328 12.61 -10.19 36.30
CA ASP A 328 13.03 -11.58 36.54
C ASP A 328 14.33 -11.91 35.80
N MET A 329 14.96 -13.02 36.19
CA MET A 329 16.24 -13.47 35.63
C MET A 329 16.16 -13.72 34.12
N ASP A 330 15.12 -14.42 33.66
CA ASP A 330 14.98 -14.77 32.25
C ASP A 330 14.85 -13.52 31.36
N GLY A 331 14.05 -12.55 31.80
CA GLY A 331 13.88 -11.27 31.12
C GLY A 331 15.16 -10.44 31.12
N MET A 332 15.93 -10.45 32.21
CA MET A 332 17.19 -9.72 32.28
C MET A 332 18.25 -10.35 31.35
N MET A 333 18.33 -11.68 31.34
CA MET A 333 19.21 -12.40 30.41
C MET A 333 18.81 -12.19 28.96
N GLU A 334 17.52 -12.05 28.67
CA GLU A 334 17.03 -11.68 27.34
C GLU A 334 17.42 -10.24 26.96
N ALA A 335 17.34 -9.28 27.90
CA ALA A 335 17.83 -7.92 27.69
C ALA A 335 19.34 -7.89 27.38
N ALA A 336 20.15 -8.57 28.20
CA ALA A 336 21.59 -8.66 28.00
C ALA A 336 21.96 -9.36 26.68
N GLY A 337 21.27 -10.46 26.36
CA GLY A 337 21.41 -11.16 25.08
C GLY A 337 21.09 -10.23 23.91
N SER A 338 19.89 -9.65 23.88
CA SER A 338 19.45 -8.71 22.84
C SER A 338 20.40 -7.52 22.68
N LEU A 339 21.03 -7.05 23.76
CA LEU A 339 22.01 -5.97 23.71
C LEU A 339 23.32 -6.39 23.02
N PHE A 340 23.90 -7.50 23.45
CA PHE A 340 25.11 -8.07 22.84
C PHE A 340 24.92 -8.28 21.34
N GLU A 341 23.77 -8.84 21.02
CA GLU A 341 23.26 -9.10 19.69
C GLU A 341 23.22 -7.84 18.80
N ILE A 342 22.61 -6.75 19.29
CA ILE A 342 22.58 -5.46 18.59
C ILE A 342 24.00 -4.88 18.45
N MET A 343 24.81 -4.93 19.51
CA MET A 343 26.19 -4.44 19.50
C MET A 343 27.04 -5.12 18.42
N ALA A 344 26.92 -6.44 18.30
CA ALA A 344 27.66 -7.23 17.32
C ALA A 344 27.20 -6.98 15.86
N GLY A 345 26.22 -6.10 15.63
CA GLY A 345 25.66 -5.83 14.31
C GLY A 345 24.88 -7.02 13.74
N MET A 346 24.55 -8.01 14.59
CA MET A 346 23.81 -9.18 14.18
C MET A 346 22.34 -8.79 13.95
N LYS A 347 21.81 -9.09 12.76
CA LYS A 347 20.37 -9.02 12.48
C LYS A 347 19.78 -10.42 12.68
N PHE A 348 18.93 -10.58 13.68
CA PHE A 348 18.44 -11.91 14.10
C PHE A 348 17.47 -12.57 13.12
N PRO A 349 17.74 -13.82 12.70
CA PRO A 349 16.81 -14.95 12.80
C PRO A 349 16.76 -15.42 14.26
N SER A 350 15.71 -16.06 14.72
CA SER A 350 15.29 -15.77 16.10
C SER A 350 14.80 -17.04 16.89
N LYS A 351 14.77 -17.03 18.26
CA LYS A 351 14.01 -17.85 19.29
C LYS A 351 13.49 -19.32 19.09
N ASN A 352 12.16 -19.53 19.07
CA ASN A 352 11.36 -20.70 18.64
C ASN A 352 12.10 -21.63 17.65
N LYS A 353 12.02 -22.92 17.94
CA LYS A 353 12.19 -23.93 16.91
C LYS A 353 11.20 -23.64 15.80
N VAL A 354 11.70 -23.22 14.65
CA VAL A 354 10.94 -23.24 13.41
C VAL A 354 10.37 -24.65 13.30
N PRO A 355 9.07 -24.85 12.99
CA PRO A 355 8.61 -26.19 12.66
C PRO A 355 9.57 -26.77 11.63
N VAL A 356 10.20 -27.90 11.98
CA VAL A 356 11.19 -28.60 11.14
C VAL A 356 10.62 -28.81 9.72
N ARG A 357 9.28 -28.87 9.64
CA ARG A 357 8.50 -28.83 8.42
C ARG A 357 7.28 -27.91 8.63
N SER A 358 7.21 -26.82 7.89
CA SER A 358 5.95 -26.11 7.61
C SER A 358 5.55 -26.46 6.18
N ASN A 359 4.29 -26.80 5.95
CA ASN A 359 3.78 -27.04 4.60
C ASN A 359 2.68 -26.05 4.31
N ILE A 360 2.94 -25.14 3.38
CA ILE A 360 1.93 -24.24 2.83
C ILE A 360 1.45 -24.85 1.53
N LYS A 361 0.17 -25.22 1.49
CA LYS A 361 -0.45 -25.67 0.24
C LYS A 361 -0.80 -24.43 -0.58
N ALA A 362 -0.30 -24.37 -1.81
CA ALA A 362 -0.76 -23.40 -2.79
C ALA A 362 -2.24 -23.64 -3.10
N ALA A 363 -2.96 -22.58 -3.47
CA ALA A 363 -4.29 -22.73 -4.03
C ALA A 363 -4.23 -23.60 -5.30
N ILE A 364 -5.04 -24.65 -5.34
CA ILE A 364 -5.16 -25.58 -6.48
C ILE A 364 -6.49 -25.43 -7.23
N GLU A 365 -7.46 -24.74 -6.63
CA GLU A 365 -8.79 -24.53 -7.19
C GLU A 365 -9.26 -23.10 -6.89
N ALA A 366 -10.03 -22.54 -7.82
CA ALA A 366 -10.70 -21.26 -7.63
C ALA A 366 -12.09 -21.29 -8.27
N THR A 367 -13.11 -20.86 -7.52
CA THR A 367 -14.43 -20.63 -8.07
C THR A 367 -14.45 -19.24 -8.70
N ILE A 368 -14.47 -19.19 -10.04
CA ILE A 368 -14.60 -17.94 -10.79
C ILE A 368 -16.05 -17.81 -11.24
N PRO A 369 -16.81 -16.82 -10.74
CA PRO A 369 -18.14 -16.53 -11.27
C PRO A 369 -18.02 -16.30 -12.78
N ARG A 370 -18.80 -17.05 -13.57
CA ARG A 370 -18.79 -16.91 -15.03
C ARG A 370 -19.33 -15.53 -15.39
N LYS A 371 -18.44 -14.64 -15.84
CA LYS A 371 -18.83 -13.35 -16.42
C LYS A 371 -19.29 -13.58 -17.88
N PRO A 372 -20.48 -13.13 -18.29
CA PRO A 372 -20.86 -13.00 -19.69
C PRO A 372 -19.74 -12.30 -20.46
N PRO A 373 -19.29 -12.86 -21.59
CA PRO A 373 -18.27 -12.19 -22.39
C PRO A 373 -18.85 -10.88 -22.94
N LEU A 374 -18.07 -9.81 -22.83
CA LEU A 374 -18.29 -8.58 -23.60
C LEU A 374 -18.04 -8.93 -25.07
N MET A 375 -19.08 -8.80 -25.90
CA MET A 375 -19.03 -9.16 -27.32
C MET A 375 -18.51 -8.01 -28.15
N TRP A 376 -19.02 -6.82 -27.90
CA TRP A 376 -18.59 -5.59 -28.53
C TRP A 376 -18.86 -4.39 -27.62
N LYS A 377 -18.13 -3.31 -27.90
CA LYS A 377 -18.24 -2.00 -27.27
C LYS A 377 -18.32 -0.95 -28.37
N LYS A 378 -19.23 0.02 -28.24
CA LYS A 378 -19.34 1.17 -29.16
C LYS A 378 -19.48 2.45 -28.35
N VAL A 379 -18.89 3.54 -28.83
CA VAL A 379 -19.05 4.89 -28.25
C VAL A 379 -19.97 5.67 -29.17
N LEU A 380 -21.05 6.25 -28.63
CA LEU A 380 -21.92 7.19 -29.33
C LEU A 380 -21.52 8.64 -29.06
N ALA A 381 -22.11 9.58 -29.81
CA ALA A 381 -21.84 11.00 -29.64
C ALA A 381 -22.42 11.57 -28.32
N ASP A 382 -23.51 11.01 -27.82
CA ASP A 382 -24.05 11.32 -26.50
C ASP A 382 -24.60 10.04 -25.85
N TYR A 383 -25.03 10.12 -24.59
CA TYR A 383 -25.61 8.97 -23.91
C TYR A 383 -26.99 8.62 -24.43
N ALA A 384 -27.29 7.32 -24.41
CA ALA A 384 -28.61 6.82 -24.79
C ALA A 384 -29.64 7.25 -23.75
N VAL A 385 -30.72 7.86 -24.21
CA VAL A 385 -31.92 8.14 -23.41
C VAL A 385 -32.96 7.04 -23.56
N LYS A 386 -32.91 6.30 -24.67
CA LYS A 386 -33.81 5.19 -24.96
C LYS A 386 -33.10 4.14 -25.80
N MET A 387 -33.43 2.88 -25.52
CA MET A 387 -32.97 1.74 -26.29
C MET A 387 -34.12 0.77 -26.52
N GLN A 388 -34.24 0.25 -27.72
CA GLN A 388 -35.19 -0.81 -28.04
C GLN A 388 -34.58 -1.77 -29.05
N SER A 389 -34.92 -3.05 -28.92
CA SER A 389 -34.59 -4.06 -29.91
C SER A 389 -35.78 -4.24 -30.86
N LEU A 390 -35.55 -4.09 -32.15
CA LEU A 390 -36.54 -4.28 -33.20
C LEU A 390 -35.88 -5.05 -34.37
N ASP A 391 -36.52 -6.10 -34.88
CA ASP A 391 -36.09 -6.83 -36.09
C ASP A 391 -34.60 -7.21 -36.14
N GLY A 392 -34.04 -7.66 -35.01
CA GLY A 392 -32.65 -8.09 -34.94
C GLY A 392 -31.61 -6.97 -34.80
N VAL A 393 -32.07 -5.72 -34.67
CA VAL A 393 -31.23 -4.53 -34.48
C VAL A 393 -31.60 -3.79 -33.20
N VAL A 394 -30.66 -3.03 -32.67
CA VAL A 394 -30.89 -2.14 -31.54
C VAL A 394 -30.99 -0.72 -32.03
N GLN A 395 -32.15 -0.11 -31.81
CA GLN A 395 -32.34 1.32 -31.99
C GLN A 395 -31.97 2.03 -30.69
N VAL A 396 -31.09 3.02 -30.80
CA VAL A 396 -30.61 3.83 -29.70
C VAL A 396 -30.90 5.28 -30.00
N GLU A 397 -31.70 5.92 -29.16
CA GLU A 397 -31.92 7.36 -29.21
C GLU A 397 -30.98 8.00 -28.18
N THR A 398 -30.21 8.99 -28.60
CA THR A 398 -29.29 9.74 -27.75
C THR A 398 -29.84 11.13 -27.42
N LYS A 399 -29.38 11.68 -26.30
CA LYS A 399 -29.85 12.99 -25.81
C LYS A 399 -29.58 14.16 -26.76
N ASP A 400 -28.57 14.04 -27.63
CA ASP A 400 -28.27 15.02 -28.68
C ASP A 400 -29.23 14.94 -29.89
N GLY A 401 -30.31 14.15 -29.79
CA GLY A 401 -31.35 14.06 -30.82
C GLY A 401 -31.01 13.17 -31.99
N ARG A 402 -30.14 12.15 -31.81
CA ARG A 402 -29.79 11.18 -32.85
C ARG A 402 -30.39 9.81 -32.57
N ALA A 403 -30.80 9.11 -33.63
CA ALA A 403 -31.17 7.70 -33.62
C ALA A 403 -30.08 6.88 -34.30
N TYR A 404 -29.57 5.86 -33.64
CA TYR A 404 -28.62 4.89 -34.19
C TYR A 404 -29.28 3.54 -34.33
N SER A 405 -29.11 2.88 -35.48
CA SER A 405 -29.42 1.45 -35.64
C SER A 405 -28.13 0.64 -35.60
N ILE A 406 -28.05 -0.25 -34.61
CA ILE A 406 -26.85 -1.05 -34.30
C ILE A 406 -27.18 -2.53 -34.49
N ASP A 407 -26.42 -3.22 -35.33
CA ASP A 407 -26.58 -4.66 -35.54
C ASP A 407 -26.04 -5.49 -34.35
N TYR A 408 -26.25 -6.81 -34.39
CA TYR A 408 -25.75 -7.72 -33.35
C TYR A 408 -24.21 -7.81 -33.25
N LYS A 409 -23.48 -7.28 -34.25
CA LYS A 409 -22.00 -7.20 -34.27
C LYS A 409 -21.49 -5.86 -33.73
N GLY A 410 -22.38 -4.90 -33.45
CA GLY A 410 -22.02 -3.56 -32.98
C GLY A 410 -21.75 -2.56 -34.10
N ASN A 411 -22.10 -2.90 -35.35
CA ASN A 411 -21.97 -1.98 -36.48
C ASN A 411 -23.15 -1.02 -36.48
N ILE A 412 -22.84 0.28 -36.60
CA ILE A 412 -23.83 1.32 -36.86
C ILE A 412 -24.02 1.35 -38.38
N PHE A 413 -25.22 1.01 -38.86
CA PHE A 413 -25.52 1.00 -40.30
C PHE A 413 -26.54 2.08 -40.70
N ARG A 414 -27.18 2.74 -39.72
CA ARG A 414 -28.07 3.87 -39.94
C ARG A 414 -27.97 4.87 -38.79
N MET A 415 -27.98 6.15 -39.13
CA MET A 415 -27.99 7.26 -38.19
C MET A 415 -28.96 8.33 -38.71
N ASP A 416 -30.02 8.60 -37.96
CA ASP A 416 -31.04 9.59 -38.30
C ASP A 416 -31.07 10.70 -37.24
N ALA A 417 -31.48 11.92 -37.63
CA ALA A 417 -31.84 12.96 -36.68
C ALA A 417 -33.29 12.75 -36.22
N ILE A 418 -33.59 13.00 -34.95
CA ILE A 418 -34.93 12.90 -34.37
C ILE A 418 -35.35 14.29 -33.89
N GLU A 419 -36.56 14.73 -34.25
CA GLU A 419 -37.20 15.91 -33.69
C GLU A 419 -38.14 15.48 -32.55
N GLY A 420 -37.92 15.98 -31.32
CA GLY A 420 -38.87 15.78 -30.22
C GLY A 420 -38.26 15.72 -28.81
N LYS A 421 -39.12 15.86 -27.79
CA LYS A 421 -38.76 15.67 -26.38
C LYS A 421 -38.67 14.17 -26.07
N HIS A 422 -37.54 13.74 -25.52
CA HIS A 422 -37.32 12.35 -25.12
C HIS A 422 -38.15 11.98 -23.88
N GLY A 423 -38.86 10.86 -23.92
CA GLY A 423 -39.53 10.27 -22.76
C GLY A 423 -38.54 9.45 -21.94
N PHE A 424 -38.50 9.67 -20.63
CA PHE A 424 -37.74 8.82 -19.70
C PHE A 424 -38.37 7.44 -19.58
N LEU A 425 -37.54 6.41 -19.41
CA LEU A 425 -38.01 5.04 -19.14
C LEU A 425 -38.81 5.00 -17.83
N LYS A 426 -39.91 4.24 -17.85
CA LYS A 426 -40.84 4.10 -16.73
C LYS A 426 -40.27 3.09 -15.72
N GLU A 427 -40.24 3.46 -14.44
CA GLU A 427 -39.86 2.62 -13.31
C GLU A 427 -40.87 1.46 -13.15
N ILE A 428 -40.40 0.21 -12.95
CA ILE A 428 -41.27 -0.99 -12.91
C ILE A 428 -41.32 -1.65 -11.52
N SER A 429 -40.48 -1.29 -10.55
CA SER A 429 -40.62 -1.79 -9.17
C SER A 429 -39.94 -0.91 -8.12
N THR A 430 -40.48 -0.87 -6.90
CA THR A 430 -40.01 -0.03 -5.79
C THR A 430 -39.13 -0.74 -4.74
N GLN A 431 -38.98 -2.08 -4.78
CA GLN A 431 -38.18 -2.80 -3.78
C GLN A 431 -36.77 -3.11 -4.27
N SER A 432 -35.79 -2.47 -3.66
CA SER A 432 -34.38 -2.82 -3.77
C SER A 432 -34.10 -4.13 -3.03
N ARG A 433 -33.16 -4.94 -3.53
CA ARG A 433 -32.65 -6.14 -2.83
C ARG A 433 -31.55 -5.85 -1.83
N TYR A 434 -30.99 -4.64 -1.87
CA TYR A 434 -29.90 -4.22 -0.99
C TYR A 434 -30.26 -2.88 -0.35
N ASP A 435 -30.08 -2.78 0.96
CA ASP A 435 -30.35 -1.56 1.71
C ASP A 435 -29.39 -0.42 1.35
N ASP A 436 -28.19 -0.75 0.86
CA ASP A 436 -27.13 0.20 0.49
C ASP A 436 -27.16 0.63 -0.99
N ARG A 437 -28.15 0.19 -1.78
CA ARG A 437 -28.24 0.50 -3.22
C ARG A 437 -29.62 0.98 -3.62
N LEU A 438 -29.65 2.06 -4.39
CA LEU A 438 -30.88 2.58 -4.98
C LEU A 438 -31.15 1.86 -6.30
N LEU A 439 -32.24 1.09 -6.35
CA LEU A 439 -32.72 0.45 -7.58
C LEU A 439 -33.11 1.54 -8.59
N LYS A 440 -32.72 1.33 -9.85
CA LYS A 440 -33.01 2.25 -10.96
C LYS A 440 -33.97 1.61 -11.97
N PHE A 441 -33.73 0.35 -12.35
CA PHE A 441 -34.60 -0.40 -13.26
C PHE A 441 -34.69 -1.87 -12.86
N CYS A 442 -35.84 -2.49 -13.12
CA CYS A 442 -36.04 -3.94 -13.08
C CYS A 442 -36.66 -4.40 -14.40
N TYR A 443 -36.12 -5.47 -14.99
CA TYR A 443 -36.64 -6.08 -16.22
C TYR A 443 -36.86 -7.57 -16.05
N ASN A 444 -38.03 -8.05 -16.45
CA ASN A 444 -38.30 -9.48 -16.53
C ASN A 444 -37.73 -10.05 -17.84
N LEU A 445 -36.85 -11.06 -17.73
CA LEU A 445 -36.19 -11.77 -18.85
C LEU A 445 -36.85 -13.13 -19.13
N GLY A 446 -38.07 -13.36 -18.67
CA GLY A 446 -38.79 -14.63 -18.71
C GLY A 446 -38.53 -15.47 -17.46
N ASN A 447 -37.47 -16.27 -17.47
CA ASN A 447 -37.09 -17.14 -16.34
C ASN A 447 -36.02 -16.50 -15.40
N ALA A 448 -35.75 -15.22 -15.60
CA ALA A 448 -34.77 -14.47 -14.84
C ALA A 448 -35.20 -12.99 -14.75
N GLU A 449 -34.63 -12.26 -13.81
CA GLU A 449 -34.89 -10.84 -13.59
C GLU A 449 -33.57 -10.06 -13.62
N LEU A 450 -33.54 -8.93 -14.31
CA LEU A 450 -32.41 -8.01 -14.39
C LEU A 450 -32.69 -6.80 -13.50
N TYR A 451 -31.86 -6.61 -12.49
CA TYR A 451 -31.88 -5.44 -11.61
C TYR A 451 -30.72 -4.52 -11.97
N ILE A 452 -31.00 -3.23 -12.11
CA ILE A 452 -30.02 -2.18 -12.41
C ILE A 452 -30.15 -1.12 -11.34
N TYR A 453 -29.02 -0.72 -10.77
CA TYR A 453 -28.94 0.23 -9.66
C TYR A 453 -28.19 1.49 -10.10
N TRP A 454 -28.47 2.60 -9.42
CA TRP A 454 -27.70 3.82 -9.56
C TRP A 454 -26.21 3.58 -9.30
N GLY A 455 -25.37 4.25 -10.08
CA GLY A 455 -23.92 4.08 -10.03
C GLY A 455 -23.42 2.93 -10.88
N GLY A 456 -24.24 2.35 -11.76
CA GLY A 456 -23.81 1.41 -12.80
C GLY A 456 -23.66 -0.04 -12.37
N TYR A 457 -24.23 -0.43 -11.22
CA TYR A 457 -24.29 -1.84 -10.84
C TYR A 457 -25.51 -2.51 -11.47
N LEU A 458 -25.34 -3.74 -11.93
CA LEU A 458 -26.43 -4.58 -12.40
C LEU A 458 -26.26 -6.01 -11.92
N GLU A 459 -27.36 -6.74 -11.80
CA GLU A 459 -27.38 -8.18 -11.54
C GLU A 459 -28.52 -8.87 -12.29
N ILE A 460 -28.33 -10.15 -12.64
CA ILE A 460 -29.38 -11.02 -13.16
C ILE A 460 -29.60 -12.14 -12.16
N ILE A 461 -30.86 -12.37 -11.82
CA ILE A 461 -31.31 -13.35 -10.85
C ILE A 461 -32.14 -14.40 -11.56
N LYS A 462 -31.89 -15.67 -11.25
CA LYS A 462 -32.71 -16.79 -11.68
C LYS A 462 -32.91 -17.71 -10.48
N GLU A 463 -34.15 -18.10 -10.19
CA GLU A 463 -34.48 -18.97 -9.05
C GLU A 463 -33.88 -18.46 -7.72
N ASN A 464 -34.04 -17.16 -7.43
CA ASN A 464 -33.48 -16.47 -6.25
C ASN A 464 -31.94 -16.50 -6.13
N LYS A 465 -31.21 -16.92 -7.17
CA LYS A 465 -29.75 -16.92 -7.20
C LYS A 465 -29.23 -15.87 -8.18
N VAL A 466 -28.25 -15.10 -7.73
CA VAL A 466 -27.51 -14.18 -8.60
C VAL A 466 -26.67 -15.00 -9.57
N ILE A 467 -27.12 -15.09 -10.82
CA ILE A 467 -26.39 -15.79 -11.88
C ILE A 467 -25.39 -14.87 -12.58
N TYR A 468 -25.55 -13.56 -12.43
CA TYR A 468 -24.63 -12.56 -12.95
C TYR A 468 -24.71 -11.29 -12.12
N ALA A 469 -23.56 -10.66 -11.88
CA ALA A 469 -23.48 -9.32 -11.33
C ALA A 469 -22.30 -8.59 -11.93
N LYS A 470 -22.45 -7.28 -12.18
CA LYS A 470 -21.38 -6.45 -12.71
C LYS A 470 -21.51 -5.00 -12.26
N GLN A 471 -20.39 -4.47 -11.78
CA GLN A 471 -20.17 -3.04 -11.65
C GLN A 471 -19.63 -2.49 -12.97
N LEU A 472 -20.30 -1.51 -13.55
CA LEU A 472 -19.82 -0.71 -14.67
C LEU A 472 -19.22 0.61 -14.16
N TYR A 473 -18.36 1.22 -14.96
CA TYR A 473 -17.61 2.43 -14.55
C TYR A 473 -18.47 3.71 -14.57
N GLN A 474 -19.65 3.64 -15.17
CA GLN A 474 -20.57 4.74 -15.33
C GLN A 474 -21.99 4.25 -15.07
N ASP A 475 -22.87 5.20 -14.77
CA ASP A 475 -24.28 4.93 -14.58
C ASP A 475 -24.94 4.40 -15.86
N ILE A 476 -25.91 3.50 -15.71
CA ILE A 476 -26.61 2.86 -16.83
C ILE A 476 -27.80 3.73 -17.21
N THR A 477 -27.83 4.23 -18.43
CA THR A 477 -28.90 5.14 -18.89
C THR A 477 -30.00 4.43 -19.66
N ALA A 478 -29.68 3.34 -20.35
CA ALA A 478 -30.65 2.50 -21.02
C ALA A 478 -30.14 1.06 -21.13
N VAL A 479 -31.08 0.11 -21.26
CA VAL A 479 -30.78 -1.29 -21.49
C VAL A 479 -31.83 -1.88 -22.42
N THR A 480 -31.42 -2.85 -23.24
CA THR A 480 -32.34 -3.70 -24.00
C THR A 480 -31.79 -5.10 -24.14
N LEU A 481 -32.64 -6.04 -24.52
CA LEU A 481 -32.24 -7.38 -24.94
C LEU A 481 -32.32 -7.49 -26.45
N LEU A 482 -31.31 -8.10 -27.06
CA LEU A 482 -31.32 -8.48 -28.46
C LEU A 482 -31.00 -9.97 -28.56
N SER A 483 -32.01 -10.82 -28.75
CA SER A 483 -31.86 -12.28 -28.75
C SER A 483 -31.18 -12.77 -27.45
N LYS A 484 -29.94 -13.29 -27.54
CA LYS A 484 -29.13 -13.75 -26.40
C LYS A 484 -28.15 -12.70 -25.85
N TYR A 485 -28.31 -11.45 -26.24
CA TYR A 485 -27.42 -10.37 -25.84
C TYR A 485 -28.16 -9.37 -24.94
N MET A 486 -27.53 -9.00 -23.83
CA MET A 486 -27.92 -7.84 -23.03
C MET A 486 -27.08 -6.66 -23.49
N ILE A 487 -27.74 -5.59 -23.94
CA ILE A 487 -27.07 -4.40 -24.46
C ILE A 487 -27.36 -3.24 -23.52
N VAL A 488 -26.31 -2.68 -22.95
CA VAL A 488 -26.36 -1.66 -21.90
C VAL A 488 -25.69 -0.40 -22.41
N ALA A 489 -26.39 0.73 -22.32
CA ALA A 489 -25.83 2.05 -22.57
C ALA A 489 -25.49 2.77 -21.26
N LEU A 490 -24.38 3.49 -21.29
CA LEU A 490 -23.80 4.20 -20.16
C LEU A 490 -23.89 5.71 -20.36
N ALA A 491 -23.82 6.44 -19.24
CA ALA A 491 -23.92 7.90 -19.18
C ALA A 491 -22.80 8.65 -19.93
N ASP A 492 -21.73 7.97 -20.32
CA ASP A 492 -20.63 8.51 -21.12
C ASP A 492 -20.75 8.21 -22.62
N GLY A 493 -21.89 7.65 -23.07
CA GLY A 493 -22.12 7.27 -24.47
C GLY A 493 -21.62 5.87 -24.82
N ASN A 494 -21.00 5.14 -23.90
CA ASN A 494 -20.59 3.77 -24.16
C ASN A 494 -21.78 2.81 -24.21
N ILE A 495 -21.76 1.92 -25.19
CA ILE A 495 -22.69 0.80 -25.35
C ILE A 495 -21.91 -0.49 -25.25
N HIS A 496 -22.35 -1.37 -24.36
CA HIS A 496 -21.75 -2.67 -24.11
C HIS A 496 -22.74 -3.78 -24.44
N SER A 497 -22.31 -4.76 -25.25
CA SER A 497 -23.08 -5.97 -25.49
C SER A 497 -22.48 -7.15 -24.74
N TYR A 498 -23.31 -7.83 -23.96
CA TYR A 498 -22.95 -9.01 -23.18
C TYR A 498 -23.73 -10.22 -23.66
N LYS A 499 -23.04 -11.31 -23.98
CA LYS A 499 -23.72 -12.55 -24.36
C LYS A 499 -24.21 -13.29 -23.12
N LEU A 500 -25.52 -13.31 -22.92
CA LEU A 500 -26.17 -14.14 -21.92
C LEU A 500 -26.07 -15.61 -22.39
N LYS A 501 -25.59 -16.49 -21.51
CA LYS A 501 -25.72 -17.94 -21.76
C LYS A 501 -27.15 -18.33 -21.40
N LYS A 502 -27.76 -19.19 -22.23
CA LYS A 502 -29.02 -19.85 -21.91
C LYS A 502 -28.89 -20.67 -20.63
#